data_AF-A0A928SY90-F1
#
_entry.id   AF-A0A928SY90-F1
#
_cell.length_a   1.000
_cell.length_b   1.000
_cell.length_c   1.000
_cell.angle_alpha   90.00
_cell.angle_beta   90.00
_cell.angle_gamma   90.00
#
_symmetry.space_group_name_H-M   'P 1'
#
loop_
_entity.id
_entity.type
_entity.pdbx_description
1 polymer ?
#
loop_
_entity_poly.entity_id
_entity_poly.type
_entity_poly.pdbx_seq_one_letter_code
_entity_poly.pdbx_strand_id
1 'polypeptide(L)'
;MSRSTLAWVTLTAVFAVCATAVAKGKTARGHCRWGGLTDAAGHRVRCLTKAEARDLSEESQKDEPTAADEPTAADEPPKKRLPWVELRTTFQKGKTGGATPRLSKNAIVYARCVADNGGLKRASAEVRIQFHVSRSGRARDVSVSKRRSVAPAAARCIAAAIEGAFVGTPKEQPTVGTAVLRLR
;
A
#
# COMPACT_ATOMS: atom_id res chain seq x y z
N MET A 1 58.51 -68.22 -10.78
CA MET A 1 58.19 -68.32 -12.23
C MET A 1 56.83 -68.99 -12.37
N SER A 2 56.06 -68.57 -13.37
CA SER A 2 54.77 -69.10 -13.86
C SER A 2 53.56 -68.18 -13.69
N ARG A 3 53.18 -67.70 -14.86
CA ARG A 3 51.97 -66.98 -15.27
C ARG A 3 50.74 -67.90 -15.17
N SER A 4 49.55 -67.31 -15.08
CA SER A 4 48.41 -67.51 -16.01
C SER A 4 47.11 -67.00 -15.36
N THR A 5 46.57 -65.86 -15.79
CA THR A 5 45.49 -65.65 -16.79
C THR A 5 44.07 -66.10 -16.40
N LEU A 6 43.19 -65.09 -16.42
CA LEU A 6 41.78 -65.05 -16.88
C LEU A 6 40.71 -65.83 -16.11
N ALA A 7 39.72 -65.11 -15.55
CA ALA A 7 38.37 -65.05 -16.12
C ALA A 7 37.46 -64.06 -15.36
N TRP A 8 36.66 -63.34 -16.12
CA TRP A 8 35.56 -62.48 -15.67
C TRP A 8 34.44 -63.26 -14.98
N VAL A 9 33.82 -62.67 -13.94
CA VAL A 9 32.36 -62.73 -13.72
C VAL A 9 31.89 -61.38 -13.16
N THR A 10 31.01 -60.74 -13.92
CA THR A 10 30.20 -59.57 -13.58
C THR A 10 29.18 -59.89 -12.48
N LEU A 11 28.98 -58.97 -11.53
CA LEU A 11 27.67 -58.85 -10.88
C LEU A 11 27.36 -57.38 -10.59
N THR A 12 26.58 -56.80 -11.49
CA THR A 12 25.97 -55.48 -11.41
C THR A 12 24.82 -55.55 -10.39
N ALA A 13 24.97 -54.90 -9.24
CA ALA A 13 23.85 -54.67 -8.31
C ALA A 13 23.33 -53.24 -8.52
N VAL A 14 22.31 -53.11 -9.38
CA VAL A 14 21.54 -51.87 -9.54
C VAL A 14 20.55 -51.81 -8.38
N PHE A 15 20.80 -50.89 -7.44
CA PHE A 15 19.89 -50.62 -6.33
C PHE A 15 18.59 -50.01 -6.83
N ALA A 16 17.51 -50.59 -6.32
CA ALA A 16 16.13 -50.27 -6.60
C ALA A 16 15.70 -48.91 -6.00
N VAL A 17 14.96 -48.16 -6.83
CA VAL A 17 13.68 -47.50 -6.53
C VAL A 17 13.61 -46.59 -5.30
N CYS A 18 13.59 -45.29 -5.58
CA CYS A 18 12.68 -44.38 -4.89
C CYS A 18 12.06 -43.43 -5.94
N ALA A 19 11.09 -43.97 -6.69
CA ALA A 19 10.23 -43.18 -7.54
C ALA A 19 9.21 -42.46 -6.63
N THR A 20 9.44 -41.18 -6.37
CA THR A 20 8.43 -40.32 -5.78
C THR A 20 7.31 -40.13 -6.81
N ALA A 21 6.24 -40.90 -6.64
CA ALA A 21 5.00 -40.69 -7.34
C ALA A 21 4.44 -39.31 -6.96
N VAL A 22 4.68 -38.31 -7.82
CA VAL A 22 3.95 -37.05 -7.79
C VAL A 22 2.52 -37.37 -8.18
N ALA A 23 1.68 -37.64 -7.18
CA ALA A 23 0.25 -37.70 -7.34
C ALA A 23 -0.22 -36.33 -7.83
N LYS A 24 -0.49 -36.26 -9.14
CA LYS A 24 -1.10 -35.11 -9.81
C LYS A 24 -2.58 -35.06 -9.42
N GLY A 25 -2.83 -34.68 -8.17
CA GLY A 25 -4.16 -34.36 -7.69
C GLY A 25 -4.67 -33.17 -8.48
N LYS A 26 -5.67 -33.41 -9.33
CA LYS A 26 -6.45 -32.33 -9.96
C LYS A 26 -7.00 -31.47 -8.82
N THR A 27 -6.44 -30.29 -8.62
CA THR A 27 -7.00 -29.26 -7.76
C THR A 27 -8.26 -28.75 -8.43
N ALA A 28 -9.36 -29.47 -8.24
CA ALA A 28 -10.64 -28.81 -8.09
C ALA A 28 -10.37 -27.65 -7.12
N ARG A 29 -10.70 -26.42 -7.52
CA ARG A 29 -10.66 -25.25 -6.63
C ARG A 29 -11.72 -25.49 -5.57
N GLY A 30 -11.38 -26.36 -4.62
CA GLY A 30 -12.20 -26.76 -3.50
C GLY A 30 -12.32 -25.53 -2.62
N HIS A 31 -13.44 -24.84 -2.74
CA HIS A 31 -13.82 -23.88 -1.75
C HIS A 31 -13.92 -24.63 -0.42
N CYS A 32 -13.05 -24.29 0.53
CA CYS A 32 -13.16 -24.85 1.87
C CYS A 32 -14.47 -24.35 2.46
N ARG A 33 -15.39 -25.27 2.76
CA ARG A 33 -16.73 -24.93 3.27
C ARG A 33 -16.70 -24.12 4.58
N TRP A 34 -15.63 -24.22 5.35
CA TRP A 34 -15.45 -23.59 6.66
C TRP A 34 -14.28 -22.59 6.71
N GLY A 35 -13.77 -22.15 5.54
CA GLY A 35 -12.59 -21.27 5.47
C GLY A 35 -11.26 -22.03 5.42
N GLY A 36 -10.15 -21.30 5.33
CA GLY A 36 -8.81 -21.88 5.26
C GLY A 36 -7.77 -20.99 5.91
N LEU A 37 -6.72 -21.62 6.44
CA LEU A 37 -5.59 -20.94 7.05
C LEU A 37 -4.64 -20.44 5.96
N THR A 38 -4.22 -19.18 6.03
CA THR A 38 -3.25 -18.58 5.10
C THR A 38 -1.95 -18.22 5.81
N ASP A 39 -0.82 -18.35 5.11
CA ASP A 39 0.47 -17.83 5.58
C ASP A 39 0.55 -16.29 5.44
N ALA A 40 1.66 -15.70 5.90
CA ALA A 40 1.91 -14.25 5.78
C ALA A 40 2.06 -13.76 4.32
N ALA A 41 2.27 -14.67 3.37
CA ALA A 41 2.31 -14.36 1.94
C ALA A 41 0.92 -14.49 1.26
N GLY A 42 -0.11 -14.88 2.01
CA GLY A 42 -1.49 -15.03 1.53
C GLY A 42 -1.78 -16.38 0.88
N HIS A 43 -0.89 -17.37 0.96
CA HIS A 43 -1.14 -18.71 0.42
C HIS A 43 -1.95 -19.56 1.39
N ARG A 44 -2.97 -20.26 0.88
CA ARG A 44 -3.77 -21.20 1.68
C ARG A 44 -2.95 -22.44 2.00
N VAL A 45 -2.67 -22.65 3.29
CA VAL A 45 -1.93 -23.79 3.82
C VAL A 45 -2.85 -25.01 3.99
N ARG A 46 -4.07 -24.82 4.50
CA ARG A 46 -5.07 -25.89 4.68
C ARG A 46 -6.51 -25.39 4.81
N CYS A 47 -7.49 -26.26 4.57
CA CYS A 47 -8.88 -26.00 4.94
C CYS A 47 -9.08 -26.18 6.45
N LEU A 48 -9.97 -25.38 7.03
CA LEU A 48 -10.42 -25.54 8.41
C LEU A 48 -11.46 -26.66 8.50
N THR A 49 -11.37 -27.45 9.57
CA THR A 49 -12.46 -28.34 9.97
C THR A 49 -13.57 -27.54 10.66
N LYS A 50 -14.75 -28.15 10.79
CA LYS A 50 -15.90 -27.49 11.46
C LYS A 50 -15.62 -27.19 12.94
N ALA A 51 -14.83 -28.03 13.62
CA ALA A 51 -14.47 -27.83 15.02
C ALA A 51 -13.53 -26.62 15.16
N GLU A 52 -12.44 -26.59 14.39
CA GLU A 52 -11.48 -25.48 14.42
C GLU A 52 -12.12 -24.13 14.04
N ALA A 53 -13.07 -24.14 13.10
CA ALA A 53 -13.80 -22.92 12.74
C ALA A 53 -14.67 -22.40 13.90
N ARG A 54 -15.19 -23.27 14.77
CA ARG A 54 -15.93 -22.86 15.97
C ARG A 54 -15.00 -22.27 17.01
N ASP A 55 -13.90 -22.94 17.31
CA ASP A 55 -12.94 -22.48 18.32
C ASP A 55 -12.40 -21.08 17.98
N LEU A 56 -12.07 -20.82 16.70
CA LEU A 56 -11.63 -19.50 16.24
C LEU A 56 -12.72 -18.41 16.31
N SER A 57 -14.00 -18.81 16.16
CA SER A 57 -15.13 -17.89 16.26
C SER A 57 -15.42 -17.50 17.71
N GLU A 58 -15.22 -18.42 18.65
CA GLU A 58 -15.39 -18.19 20.09
C GLU A 58 -14.26 -17.32 20.65
N GLU A 59 -13.03 -17.51 20.20
CA GLU A 59 -11.89 -16.68 20.63
C GLU A 59 -12.04 -15.22 20.16
N SER A 60 -12.53 -14.99 18.94
CA SER A 60 -12.83 -13.62 18.45
C SER A 60 -13.93 -12.90 19.23
N GLN A 61 -14.81 -13.62 19.92
CA GLN A 61 -15.85 -13.01 20.76
C GLN A 61 -15.37 -12.71 22.18
N LYS A 62 -14.26 -13.30 22.61
CA LYS A 62 -13.71 -13.11 23.95
C LYS A 62 -12.90 -11.82 24.11
N ASP A 63 -12.49 -11.23 22.99
CA ASP A 63 -11.88 -9.90 22.92
C ASP A 63 -12.92 -8.81 22.60
N GLU A 64 -14.14 -8.94 23.10
CA GLU A 64 -15.02 -7.77 23.24
C GLU A 64 -14.46 -6.92 24.40
N PRO A 65 -13.89 -5.73 24.15
CA PRO A 65 -13.49 -4.85 25.23
C PRO A 65 -14.75 -4.48 26.01
N THR A 66 -14.77 -4.81 27.30
CA THR A 66 -15.75 -4.35 28.27
C THR A 66 -15.93 -2.84 28.15
N ALA A 67 -16.95 -2.43 27.41
CA ALA A 67 -17.46 -1.08 27.41
C ALA A 67 -18.45 -0.97 28.56
N ALA A 68 -17.95 -0.58 29.73
CA ALA A 68 -18.78 -0.16 30.86
C ALA A 68 -18.07 0.94 31.63
N ASP A 69 -17.93 2.10 30.98
CA ASP A 69 -17.92 3.39 31.65
C ASP A 69 -19.01 4.24 30.99
N GLU A 70 -19.93 4.74 31.82
CA GLU A 70 -20.97 5.69 31.42
C GLU A 70 -20.33 6.89 30.71
N PRO A 71 -20.90 7.40 29.60
CA PRO A 71 -20.48 8.67 29.03
C PRO A 71 -20.96 9.79 29.98
N THR A 72 -20.18 10.04 31.03
CA THR A 72 -20.07 11.38 31.61
C THR A 72 -19.87 12.31 30.41
N ALA A 73 -20.76 13.29 30.25
CA ALA A 73 -20.80 14.24 29.13
C ALA A 73 -19.40 14.76 28.82
N ALA A 74 -18.71 14.04 27.92
CA ALA A 74 -17.34 14.27 27.58
C ALA A 74 -17.33 15.55 26.76
N ASP A 75 -16.54 16.53 27.21
CA ASP A 75 -16.08 17.66 26.41
C ASP A 75 -15.98 17.23 24.94
N GLU A 76 -16.93 17.67 24.09
CA GLU A 76 -16.88 17.42 22.66
C GLU A 76 -15.48 17.86 22.23
N PRO A 77 -14.59 16.96 21.75
CA PRO A 77 -13.23 17.34 21.41
C PRO A 77 -13.36 18.50 20.43
N PRO A 78 -12.71 19.64 20.70
CA PRO A 78 -12.96 20.88 19.97
C PRO A 78 -12.82 20.56 18.49
N LYS A 79 -13.93 20.69 17.75
CA LYS A 79 -14.05 20.32 16.33
C LYS A 79 -12.88 20.97 15.59
N LYS A 80 -11.82 20.19 15.37
CA LYS A 80 -10.52 20.68 14.91
C LYS A 80 -10.76 21.20 13.51
N ARG A 81 -10.84 22.53 13.36
CA ARG A 81 -11.18 23.16 12.08
C ARG A 81 -10.08 22.81 11.09
N LEU A 82 -10.47 22.15 10.00
CA LEU A 82 -9.54 21.84 8.93
C LEU A 82 -9.15 23.13 8.21
N PRO A 83 -7.87 23.32 7.87
CA PRO A 83 -7.44 24.49 7.13
C PRO A 83 -8.04 24.47 5.72
N TRP A 84 -8.37 25.64 5.21
CA TRP A 84 -8.75 25.83 3.82
C TRP A 84 -7.53 25.71 2.92
N VAL A 85 -7.67 25.02 1.78
CA VAL A 85 -6.57 24.74 0.85
C VAL A 85 -6.86 25.41 -0.50
N GLU A 86 -6.06 26.41 -0.86
CA GLU A 86 -6.01 26.96 -2.22
C GLU A 86 -4.88 26.29 -2.99
N LEU A 87 -5.19 25.69 -4.13
CA LEU A 87 -4.22 24.99 -4.97
C LEU A 87 -4.04 25.72 -6.30
N ARG A 88 -2.79 25.87 -6.74
CA ARG A 88 -2.44 26.31 -8.10
C ARG A 88 -1.40 25.38 -8.69
N THR A 89 -1.48 25.09 -9.99
CA THR A 89 -0.50 24.26 -10.70
C THR A 89 0.12 25.00 -11.86
N THR A 90 1.44 24.92 -12.02
CA THR A 90 2.18 25.41 -13.18
C THR A 90 2.97 24.27 -13.81
N PHE A 91 3.23 24.34 -15.12
CA PHE A 91 3.98 23.33 -15.87
C PHE A 91 5.07 24.02 -16.67
N GLN A 92 6.27 23.43 -16.72
CA GLN A 92 7.40 24.03 -17.44
C GLN A 92 7.22 23.98 -18.96
N LYS A 93 6.68 22.86 -19.48
CA LYS A 93 6.47 22.64 -20.92
C LYS A 93 5.05 22.13 -21.17
N GLY A 94 4.34 22.82 -22.06
CA GLY A 94 2.96 22.49 -22.44
C GLY A 94 1.91 22.81 -21.37
N LYS A 95 0.64 22.61 -21.72
CA LYS A 95 -0.51 22.69 -20.80
C LYS A 95 -1.09 21.30 -20.61
N THR A 96 -1.03 20.78 -19.39
CA THR A 96 -1.83 19.64 -18.93
C THR A 96 -3.18 20.18 -18.46
N GLY A 97 -4.15 20.18 -19.37
CA GLY A 97 -5.49 20.69 -19.10
C GLY A 97 -6.12 19.99 -17.89
N GLY A 98 -6.53 20.76 -16.89
CA GLY A 98 -7.32 20.28 -15.75
C GLY A 98 -6.55 19.77 -14.53
N ALA A 99 -5.24 20.02 -14.41
CA ALA A 99 -4.49 19.58 -13.23
C ALA A 99 -4.96 20.22 -11.91
N THR A 100 -5.14 21.54 -11.89
CA THR A 100 -5.62 22.26 -10.70
C THR A 100 -6.98 21.70 -10.21
N PRO A 101 -8.07 21.69 -11.02
CA PRO A 101 -9.36 21.22 -10.51
C PRO A 101 -9.35 19.75 -10.10
N ARG A 102 -8.54 18.90 -10.74
CA ARG A 102 -8.42 17.48 -10.36
C ARG A 102 -7.75 17.30 -9.00
N LEU A 103 -6.62 17.97 -8.79
CA LEU A 103 -5.92 17.91 -7.51
C LEU A 103 -6.69 18.62 -6.39
N SER A 104 -7.44 19.68 -6.70
CA SER A 104 -8.32 20.36 -5.73
C SER A 104 -9.41 19.46 -5.14
N LYS A 105 -9.82 18.37 -5.83
CA LYS A 105 -10.75 17.38 -5.27
C LYS A 105 -10.21 16.69 -4.02
N ASN A 106 -8.88 16.64 -3.87
CA ASN A 106 -8.20 16.06 -2.71
C ASN A 106 -7.86 17.11 -1.64
N ALA A 107 -8.42 18.32 -1.71
CA ALA A 107 -8.17 19.40 -0.73
C ALA A 107 -8.40 18.95 0.72
N ILE A 108 -9.45 18.17 0.97
CA ILE A 108 -9.76 17.63 2.31
C ILE A 108 -8.65 16.69 2.80
N VAL A 109 -8.09 15.86 1.91
CA VAL A 109 -6.98 14.95 2.25
C VAL A 109 -5.74 15.75 2.63
N TYR A 110 -5.44 16.81 1.90
CA TYR A 110 -4.32 17.71 2.22
C TYR A 110 -4.51 18.42 3.56
N ALA A 111 -5.73 18.88 3.84
CA ALA A 111 -6.06 19.51 5.12
C ALA A 111 -5.90 18.54 6.30
N ARG A 112 -6.32 17.28 6.15
CA ARG A 112 -6.12 16.21 7.15
C ARG A 112 -4.64 15.91 7.36
N CYS A 113 -3.86 15.74 6.29
CA CYS A 113 -2.40 15.59 6.37
C CYS A 113 -1.75 16.66 7.25
N VAL A 114 -2.21 17.91 7.15
CA VAL A 114 -1.73 19.00 8.01
C VAL A 114 -2.21 18.85 9.45
N ALA A 115 -3.52 18.63 9.66
CA ALA A 115 -4.12 18.52 10.99
C ALA A 115 -3.52 17.37 11.84
N ASP A 116 -3.16 16.27 11.18
CA ASP A 116 -2.67 15.04 11.81
C ASP A 116 -1.15 15.06 12.03
N ASN A 117 -0.39 15.81 11.22
CA ASN A 117 1.07 15.81 11.24
C ASN A 117 1.68 17.12 11.76
N GLY A 118 1.14 17.67 12.84
CA GLY A 118 1.72 18.82 13.56
C GLY A 118 1.20 20.20 13.15
N GLY A 119 0.20 20.27 12.27
CA GLY A 119 -0.56 21.50 12.00
C GLY A 119 0.20 22.59 11.24
N LEU A 120 -0.38 23.80 11.29
CA LEU A 120 0.20 25.02 10.74
C LEU A 120 0.93 25.78 11.85
N LYS A 121 2.12 26.30 11.56
CA LYS A 121 2.90 27.12 12.52
C LYS A 121 2.46 28.59 12.55
N ARG A 122 1.69 29.02 11.55
CA ARG A 122 1.16 30.38 11.38
C ARG A 122 -0.22 30.30 10.74
N ALA A 123 -1.00 31.37 10.80
CA ALA A 123 -2.32 31.46 10.15
C ALA A 123 -2.29 31.28 8.61
N SER A 124 -1.11 31.36 7.99
CA SER A 124 -0.95 31.04 6.57
C SER A 124 0.30 30.22 6.35
N ALA A 125 0.21 29.25 5.44
CA ALA A 125 1.33 28.39 5.09
C ALA A 125 1.37 28.10 3.59
N GLU A 126 2.56 27.77 3.08
CA GLU A 126 2.78 27.48 1.67
C GLU A 126 3.63 26.22 1.52
N VAL A 127 3.22 25.32 0.64
CA VAL A 127 4.00 24.14 0.23
C VAL A 127 4.09 24.13 -1.29
N ARG A 128 5.31 24.03 -1.81
CA ARG A 128 5.58 23.84 -3.24
C ARG A 128 6.07 22.43 -3.45
N ILE A 129 5.41 21.74 -4.36
CA ILE A 129 5.67 20.34 -4.68
C ILE A 129 5.95 20.26 -6.17
N GLN A 130 7.10 19.70 -6.53
CA GLN A 130 7.45 19.38 -7.90
C GLN A 130 7.16 17.92 -8.16
N PHE A 131 6.72 17.62 -9.37
CA PHE A 131 6.41 16.25 -9.79
C PHE A 131 6.54 16.11 -11.30
N HIS A 132 6.79 14.89 -11.76
CA HIS A 132 6.75 14.52 -13.16
C HIS A 132 5.37 14.00 -13.54
N VAL A 133 4.86 14.43 -14.70
CA VAL A 133 3.64 13.89 -15.27
C VAL A 133 3.99 12.78 -16.24
N SER A 134 3.60 11.56 -15.89
CA SER A 134 3.77 10.38 -16.75
C SER A 134 2.88 10.43 -17.99
N ARG A 135 3.15 9.55 -18.97
CA ARG A 135 2.31 9.39 -20.17
C ARG A 135 0.86 8.99 -19.85
N SER A 136 0.61 8.34 -18.72
CA SER A 136 -0.74 8.01 -18.23
C SER A 136 -1.44 9.19 -17.54
N GLY A 137 -0.80 10.35 -17.47
CA GLY A 137 -1.32 11.56 -16.83
C GLY A 137 -1.32 11.52 -15.30
N ARG A 138 -0.57 10.61 -14.70
CA ARG A 138 -0.37 10.53 -13.25
C ARG A 138 0.90 11.23 -12.81
N ALA A 139 0.87 11.88 -11.66
CA ALA A 139 2.03 12.45 -11.00
C ALA A 139 2.97 11.33 -10.49
N ARG A 140 4.27 11.51 -10.69
CA ARG A 140 5.38 10.63 -10.32
C ARG A 140 6.54 11.46 -9.81
N ASP A 141 7.49 10.82 -9.13
CA ASP A 141 8.72 11.44 -8.63
C ASP A 141 8.42 12.71 -7.81
N VAL A 142 7.43 12.61 -6.92
CA VAL A 142 6.92 13.79 -6.21
C VAL A 142 7.92 14.21 -5.13
N SER A 143 8.31 15.49 -5.15
CA SER A 143 9.27 16.06 -4.22
C SER A 143 8.84 17.43 -3.71
N VAL A 144 9.11 17.70 -2.43
CA VAL A 144 8.79 19.00 -1.79
C VAL A 144 9.93 19.98 -2.07
N SER A 145 9.70 20.94 -2.97
CA SER A 145 10.71 21.93 -3.35
C SER A 145 10.80 23.10 -2.36
N LYS A 146 9.69 23.47 -1.71
CA LYS A 146 9.66 24.54 -0.70
C LYS A 146 8.56 24.31 0.32
N ARG A 147 8.83 24.66 1.58
CA ARG A 147 7.83 24.69 2.66
C ARG A 147 7.95 25.96 3.48
N ARG A 148 6.84 26.57 3.85
CA ARG A 148 6.76 27.73 4.74
C ARG A 148 5.63 27.53 5.72
N SER A 149 5.93 27.57 7.02
CA SER A 149 4.95 27.43 8.12
C SER A 149 4.18 26.11 8.18
N VAL A 150 4.65 25.06 7.49
CA VAL A 150 4.10 23.68 7.57
C VAL A 150 5.13 22.75 8.20
N ALA A 151 4.67 21.81 9.03
CA ALA A 151 5.50 20.75 9.58
C ALA A 151 6.10 19.85 8.47
N PRO A 152 7.33 19.35 8.62
CA PRO A 152 7.95 18.49 7.62
C PRO A 152 7.14 17.21 7.33
N ALA A 153 6.59 16.58 8.36
CA ALA A 153 5.77 15.37 8.24
C ALA A 153 4.49 15.64 7.42
N ALA A 154 3.79 16.75 7.70
CA ALA A 154 2.62 17.18 6.93
C ALA A 154 2.96 17.41 5.45
N ALA A 155 4.09 18.06 5.14
CA ALA A 155 4.51 18.28 3.74
C ALA A 155 4.79 16.95 3.00
N ARG A 156 5.38 15.96 3.68
CA ARG A 156 5.59 14.61 3.12
C ARG A 156 4.27 13.87 2.89
N CYS A 157 3.32 13.97 3.83
CA CYS A 157 1.97 13.41 3.69
C CYS A 157 1.25 13.99 2.47
N ILE A 158 1.31 15.31 2.26
CA ILE A 158 0.73 15.97 1.07
C ILE A 158 1.40 15.47 -0.21
N ALA A 159 2.74 15.34 -0.22
CA ALA A 159 3.46 14.83 -1.38
C ALA A 159 3.04 13.39 -1.72
N ALA A 160 2.93 12.51 -0.71
CA ALA A 160 2.45 11.14 -0.90
C ALA A 160 1.00 11.09 -1.42
N ALA A 161 0.14 12.02 -1.01
CA ALA A 161 -1.23 12.13 -1.53
C ALA A 161 -1.30 12.66 -2.98
N ILE A 162 -0.24 13.32 -3.47
CA ILE A 162 -0.12 13.73 -4.88
C ILE A 162 0.53 12.62 -5.72
N GLU A 163 1.41 11.82 -5.14
CA GLU A 163 2.04 10.67 -5.80
C GLU A 163 0.97 9.73 -6.38
N GLY A 164 1.07 9.44 -7.69
CA GLY A 164 0.11 8.62 -8.41
C GLY A 164 -1.24 9.29 -8.71
N ALA A 165 -1.51 10.51 -8.22
CA ALA A 165 -2.75 11.23 -8.51
C ALA A 165 -2.84 11.59 -10.00
N PHE A 166 -4.04 11.54 -10.56
CA PHE A 166 -4.27 11.91 -11.95
C PHE A 166 -4.35 13.43 -12.11
N VAL A 167 -3.37 14.01 -12.79
CA VAL A 167 -3.25 15.45 -13.06
C VAL A 167 -3.67 15.81 -14.48
N GLY A 168 -3.63 14.84 -15.39
CA GLY A 168 -4.00 15.02 -16.79
C GLY A 168 -2.90 14.55 -17.73
N THR A 169 -3.32 14.15 -18.93
CA THR A 169 -2.42 13.57 -19.93
C THR A 169 -1.66 14.69 -20.67
N PRO A 170 -0.32 14.67 -20.71
CA PRO A 170 0.43 15.60 -21.54
C PRO A 170 0.25 15.24 -23.01
N LYS A 171 0.17 16.25 -23.90
CA LYS A 171 -0.08 16.02 -25.33
C LYS A 171 1.12 15.44 -26.09
N GLU A 172 2.34 15.83 -25.71
CA GLU A 172 3.55 15.53 -26.49
C GLU A 172 4.56 14.70 -25.70
N GLN A 173 4.97 15.18 -24.52
CA GLN A 173 6.03 14.54 -23.72
C GLN A 173 5.72 14.63 -22.22
N PRO A 174 6.28 13.72 -21.40
CA PRO A 174 6.30 13.89 -19.95
C PRO A 174 6.82 15.29 -19.58
N THR A 175 6.15 15.94 -18.64
CA THR A 175 6.45 17.33 -18.26
C THR A 175 6.57 17.47 -16.75
N VAL A 176 7.37 18.44 -16.31
CA VAL A 176 7.53 18.78 -14.90
C VAL A 176 6.43 19.75 -14.49
N GLY A 177 5.61 19.33 -13.53
CA GLY A 177 4.61 20.15 -12.86
C GLY A 177 5.11 20.71 -11.54
N THR A 178 4.59 21.86 -11.14
CA THR A 178 4.73 22.40 -9.79
C THR A 178 3.34 22.70 -9.23
N ALA A 179 2.98 22.06 -8.13
CA ALA A 179 1.80 22.37 -7.33
C ALA A 179 2.20 23.32 -6.20
N VAL A 180 1.49 24.44 -6.09
CA VAL A 180 1.61 25.40 -4.99
C VAL A 180 0.34 25.32 -4.17
N LEU A 181 0.46 24.85 -2.93
CA LEU A 181 -0.62 24.77 -1.96
C LEU A 181 -0.47 25.93 -0.99
N ARG A 182 -1.53 26.72 -0.84
CA ARG A 182 -1.67 27.75 0.18
C ARG A 182 -2.72 27.30 1.19
N LEU A 183 -2.32 27.23 2.44
CA LEU A 183 -3.14 26.76 3.56
C LEU A 183 -3.49 27.96 4.44
N ARG A 184 -4.76 28.08 4.84
CA ARG A 184 -5.28 29.13 5.72
C ARG A 184 -6.22 28.58 6.76
#